data_AF-A0A6I3S241-F1
#
_entry.id   AF-A0A6I3S241-F1
#
_cell.length_a   1.000
_cell.length_b   1.000
_cell.length_c   1.000
_cell.angle_alpha   90.00
_cell.angle_beta   90.00
_cell.angle_gamma   90.00
#
_symmetry.space_group_name_H-M   'P 1'
#
loop_
_entity.id
_entity.type
_entity.pdbx_description
1 polymer ?
#
loop_
_entity_poly.entity_id
_entity_poly.type
_entity_poly.pdbx_seq_one_letter_code
_entity_poly.pdbx_strand_id
1 'polypeptide(L)'
;MLYTIAIQNLRLQVSVPDSTDTAALDKVVREFNDHLMTFNGGRSVELFESKEVKLLIFTLISFILGMQKKQEQTHETAAALAKENEKVNIRDDQETLEKIKKLISLCDRGLTKHP
;
A
#
# COMPACT_ATOMS: atom_id res chain seq x y z
N MET A 1 -22.09 0.36 -1.34
CA MET A 1 -21.94 1.59 -2.15
C MET A 1 -20.98 1.40 -3.33
N LEU A 2 -21.22 2.06 -4.47
CA LEU A 2 -20.27 2.09 -5.60
C LEU A 2 -19.23 3.21 -5.36
N TYR A 3 -17.95 2.86 -5.44
CA TYR A 3 -16.84 3.75 -5.13
C TYR A 3 -15.84 3.80 -6.29
N THR A 4 -15.25 4.96 -6.56
CA THR A 4 -14.26 5.11 -7.63
C THR A 4 -12.88 5.34 -7.05
N ILE A 5 -11.98 4.39 -7.27
CA ILE A 5 -10.57 4.53 -6.96
C ILE A 5 -9.85 5.14 -8.17
N ALA A 6 -9.17 6.26 -7.96
CA ALA A 6 -8.39 6.93 -8.99
C ALA A 6 -6.89 6.69 -8.78
N ILE A 7 -6.26 5.95 -9.69
CA ILE A 7 -4.81 5.74 -9.70
C ILE A 7 -4.26 6.35 -10.98
N GLN A 8 -3.55 7.47 -10.88
CA GLN A 8 -3.03 8.22 -12.01
C GLN A 8 -4.12 8.51 -13.07
N ASN A 9 -3.95 8.06 -14.31
CA ASN A 9 -4.92 8.14 -15.40
C ASN A 9 -6.06 7.09 -15.29
N LEU A 10 -5.88 6.04 -14.48
CA LEU A 10 -6.83 4.94 -14.38
C LEU A 10 -7.96 5.26 -13.39
N ARG A 11 -9.19 4.87 -13.74
CA ARG A 11 -10.38 4.99 -12.88
C ARG A 11 -10.99 3.61 -12.70
N LEU A 12 -11.05 3.17 -11.44
CA LEU A 12 -11.49 1.84 -11.07
C LEU A 12 -12.77 1.93 -10.25
N GLN A 13 -13.88 1.46 -10.81
CA GLN A 13 -15.11 1.32 -10.05
C GLN A 13 -15.10 0.03 -9.24
N VAL A 14 -15.38 0.15 -7.95
CA VAL A 14 -15.45 -0.97 -7.01
C VAL A 14 -16.73 -0.88 -6.20
N SER A 15 -17.30 -2.03 -5.87
CA SER A 15 -18.37 -2.11 -4.88
C SER A 15 -17.74 -2.32 -3.51
N VAL A 16 -17.98 -1.39 -2.58
CA VAL A 16 -17.54 -1.48 -1.19
C VAL A 16 -18.74 -1.59 -0.25
N PRO A 17 -18.63 -2.35 0.85
CA PRO A 17 -19.63 -2.30 1.93
C PRO A 17 -19.86 -0.86 2.43
N ASP A 18 -21.08 -0.57 2.90
CA ASP A 18 -21.38 0.77 3.44
C ASP A 18 -20.64 1.05 4.76
N SER A 19 -20.13 0.01 5.42
CA SER A 19 -19.28 0.09 6.61
C SER A 19 -17.80 0.33 6.30
N THR A 20 -17.41 0.42 5.02
CA THR A 20 -16.02 0.68 4.65
C THR A 20 -15.60 2.09 5.06
N ASP A 21 -14.48 2.18 5.77
CA ASP A 21 -13.81 3.47 6.02
C ASP A 21 -13.20 4.00 4.72
N THR A 22 -13.97 4.84 4.04
CA THR A 22 -13.57 5.47 2.78
C THR A 22 -12.46 6.49 2.97
N ALA A 23 -12.31 7.08 4.16
CA ALA A 23 -11.23 8.03 4.44
C ALA A 23 -9.87 7.33 4.54
N ALA A 24 -9.83 6.15 5.17
CA ALA A 24 -8.64 5.31 5.19
C ALA A 24 -8.27 4.83 3.78
N LEU A 25 -9.27 4.41 2.99
CA LEU A 25 -9.07 4.04 1.59
C LEU A 25 -8.51 5.22 0.76
N ASP A 26 -9.09 6.41 0.90
CA ASP A 26 -8.61 7.61 0.20
C ASP A 26 -7.18 7.99 0.56
N LYS A 27 -6.81 7.85 1.84
CA LYS A 27 -5.44 8.07 2.27
C LYS A 27 -4.48 7.11 1.57
N VAL A 28 -4.78 5.81 1.55
CA VAL A 28 -3.96 4.81 0.84
C VAL A 28 -3.88 5.11 -0.65
N VAL A 29 -4.99 5.51 -1.28
CA VAL A 29 -5.02 5.87 -2.71
C VAL A 29 -4.13 7.08 -3.01
N ARG A 30 -4.13 8.10 -2.14
CA ARG A 30 -3.22 9.26 -2.29
C ARG A 30 -1.77 8.85 -2.14
N GLU A 31 -1.42 8.15 -1.06
CA GLU A 31 -0.05 7.67 -0.82
C GLU A 31 0.46 6.78 -1.97
N PHE A 32 -0.40 5.90 -2.48
CA PHE A 32 -0.06 5.05 -3.63
C PHE A 32 0.25 5.89 -4.88
N ASN A 33 -0.54 6.92 -5.17
CA ASN A 33 -0.27 7.83 -6.28
C ASN A 33 1.02 8.64 -6.09
N ASP A 34 1.27 9.14 -4.88
CA ASP A 34 2.50 9.86 -4.56
C ASP A 34 3.74 8.98 -4.74
N HIS A 35 3.64 7.70 -4.37
CA HIS A 35 4.71 6.73 -4.61
C HIS A 35 4.93 6.47 -6.11
N LEU A 36 3.87 6.30 -6.90
CA LEU A 36 4.00 6.16 -8.36
C LEU A 36 4.69 7.38 -8.99
N MET A 37 4.32 8.58 -8.57
CA MET A 37 4.98 9.82 -9.01
C MET A 37 6.46 9.83 -8.61
N THR A 38 6.75 9.50 -7.35
CA THR A 38 8.12 9.47 -6.82
C THR A 38 9.00 8.49 -7.60
N PHE A 39 8.52 7.27 -7.84
CA PHE A 39 9.26 6.26 -8.59
C PHE A 39 9.41 6.59 -10.08
N ASN A 40 8.50 7.38 -10.66
CA ASN A 40 8.58 7.84 -12.04
C ASN A 40 9.27 9.21 -12.19
N GLY A 41 10.12 9.58 -11.22
CA GLY A 41 10.91 10.81 -11.27
C GLY A 41 10.05 12.09 -11.21
N GLY A 42 8.98 12.07 -10.42
CA GLY A 42 8.06 13.19 -10.24
C GLY A 42 7.06 13.38 -11.38
N ARG A 43 6.92 12.40 -12.30
CA ARG A 43 6.00 12.48 -13.44
C ARG A 43 4.86 11.49 -13.29
N SER A 44 3.70 11.84 -13.87
CA SER A 44 2.55 10.94 -13.92
C SER A 44 2.90 9.65 -14.67
N VAL A 45 2.43 8.53 -14.15
CA VAL A 45 2.53 7.23 -14.83
C VAL A 45 1.28 7.05 -15.68
N GLU A 46 1.46 6.65 -16.95
CA GLU A 46 0.35 6.23 -17.79
C GLU A 46 0.14 4.71 -17.61
N LEU A 47 -0.91 4.35 -16.89
CA LEU A 47 -1.28 2.97 -16.64
C LEU A 47 -2.21 2.48 -17.75
N PHE A 48 -1.89 1.31 -18.29
CA PHE A 48 -2.77 0.62 -19.23
C PHE A 48 -3.93 -0.06 -18.50
N GLU A 49 -5.12 0.01 -19.09
CA GLU A 49 -6.28 -0.69 -18.57
C GLU A 49 -6.24 -2.17 -18.98
N SER A 50 -5.72 -3.02 -18.08
CA SER A 50 -5.79 -4.48 -18.23
C SER A 50 -6.35 -5.14 -16.97
N LYS A 51 -6.86 -6.37 -17.11
CA LYS A 51 -7.37 -7.15 -15.98
C LYS A 51 -6.29 -7.39 -14.92
N GLU A 52 -5.07 -7.65 -15.35
CA GLU A 52 -3.90 -7.92 -14.53
C GLU A 52 -3.49 -6.68 -13.73
N VAL A 53 -3.44 -5.50 -14.38
CA VAL A 53 -3.13 -4.23 -13.71
C VAL A 53 -4.18 -3.91 -12.66
N LYS A 54 -5.47 -4.07 -12.98
CA LYS A 54 -6.57 -3.89 -12.03
C LYS A 54 -6.44 -4.81 -10.82
N LEU A 55 -6.22 -6.10 -11.07
CA LEU A 55 -6.08 -7.11 -10.01
C LEU A 55 -4.89 -6.80 -9.10
N LEU A 56 -3.76 -6.40 -9.67
CA LEU A 56 -2.56 -6.04 -8.92
C LEU A 56 -2.81 -4.83 -8.01
N ILE A 57 -3.42 -3.76 -8.55
CA ILE A 57 -3.78 -2.56 -7.79
C ILE A 57 -4.72 -2.92 -6.63
N PHE A 58 -5.78 -3.69 -6.88
CA PHE A 58 -6.72 -4.09 -5.83
C PHE A 58 -6.06 -4.95 -4.74
N THR A 59 -5.19 -5.87 -5.14
CA THR A 59 -4.47 -6.74 -4.21
C THR A 59 -3.54 -5.92 -3.32
N LEU A 60 -2.79 -4.97 -3.88
CA LEU A 60 -1.87 -4.11 -3.13
C LEU A 60 -2.61 -3.20 -2.15
N ILE A 61 -3.67 -2.51 -2.60
CA ILE A 61 -4.48 -1.65 -1.72
C ILE A 61 -5.08 -2.47 -0.57
N SER A 62 -5.66 -3.64 -0.88
CA SER A 62 -6.25 -4.53 0.14
C SER A 62 -5.20 -5.02 1.13
N PHE A 63 -4.00 -5.33 0.66
CA PHE A 63 -2.88 -5.76 1.49
C PHE A 63 -2.42 -4.64 2.43
N ILE A 64 -2.25 -3.41 1.94
CA ILE A 64 -1.87 -2.23 2.73
C ILE A 64 -2.91 -1.96 3.83
N LEU A 65 -4.20 -1.92 3.48
CA LEU A 65 -5.27 -1.74 4.45
C LEU A 65 -5.30 -2.86 5.49
N GLY A 66 -5.09 -4.11 5.06
CA GLY A 66 -4.99 -5.26 5.97
C GLY A 66 -3.80 -5.16 6.93
N MET A 67 -2.67 -4.60 6.49
CA MET A 67 -1.51 -4.33 7.35
C MET A 67 -1.76 -3.19 8.33
N GLN A 68 -2.36 -2.08 7.88
CA GLN A 68 -2.70 -0.94 8.74
C GLN A 68 -3.65 -1.37 9.86
N LYS A 69 -4.70 -2.13 9.52
CA LYS A 69 -5.64 -2.67 10.52
C LYS A 69 -4.97 -3.60 11.54
N LYS A 70 -4.01 -4.43 11.10
CA LYS A 70 -3.23 -5.28 12.02
C LYS A 70 -2.31 -4.47 12.92
N GLN A 71 -1.69 -3.40 12.41
CA GLN A 71 -0.88 -2.49 13.23
C GLN A 71 -1.74 -1.75 14.25
N GLU A 72 -2.90 -1.23 13.86
CA GLU A 72 -3.86 -0.59 14.78
C GLU A 72 -4.29 -1.53 15.88
N GLN A 73 -4.68 -2.77 15.56
CA GLN A 73 -5.03 -3.78 16.57
C GLN A 73 -3.84 -4.12 17.49
N THR A 74 -2.62 -4.18 16.94
CA THR A 74 -1.41 -4.42 17.75
C THR A 74 -1.11 -3.22 18.65
N HIS A 75 -1.31 -2.00 18.18
CA HIS A 75 -1.15 -0.77 18.96
C HIS A 75 -2.24 -0.58 20.01
N GLU A 76 -3.50 -0.91 19.72
CA GLU A 76 -4.59 -0.91 20.69
C GLU A 76 -4.36 -1.98 21.78
N THR A 77 -3.91 -3.17 21.39
CA THR A 77 -3.55 -4.23 22.33
C THR A 77 -2.31 -3.84 23.15
N ALA A 78 -1.31 -3.22 22.54
CA ALA A 78 -0.13 -2.71 23.23
C ALA A 78 -0.45 -1.51 24.13
N ALA A 79 -1.38 -0.62 23.76
CA ALA A 79 -1.84 0.49 24.59
C ALA A 79 -2.72 0.00 25.76
N ALA A 80 -3.49 -1.07 25.55
CA ALA A 80 -4.22 -1.76 26.62
C ALA A 80 -3.26 -2.50 27.58
N LEU A 81 -2.18 -3.10 27.07
CA LEU A 81 -1.14 -3.78 27.86
C LEU A 81 -0.10 -2.82 28.48
N ALA A 82 0.07 -1.61 27.94
CA ALA A 82 0.94 -0.57 28.49
C ALA A 82 0.39 0.06 29.78
N LYS A 83 -0.86 -0.25 30.15
CA LYS A 83 -1.37 -0.01 31.50
C LYS A 83 -0.89 -1.04 32.52
N GLU A 84 -0.15 -2.07 32.13
CA GLU A 84 0.29 -3.11 33.07
C GLU A 84 1.77 -3.51 33.01
N ASN A 85 2.54 -3.38 31.92
CA ASN A 85 3.96 -3.76 32.00
C ASN A 85 4.93 -2.99 31.08
N GLU A 86 6.09 -2.69 31.68
CA GLU A 86 7.28 -2.05 31.12
C GLU A 86 7.93 -2.90 30.01
N LYS A 87 8.45 -2.21 28.98
CA LYS A 87 9.28 -2.69 27.84
C LYS A 87 8.58 -3.57 26.78
N VAL A 88 8.08 -2.92 25.73
CA VAL A 88 7.94 -3.53 24.40
C VAL A 88 9.04 -2.99 23.50
N ASN A 89 10.01 -3.84 23.20
CA ASN A 89 11.04 -3.63 22.20
C ASN A 89 10.38 -3.58 20.81
N ILE A 90 10.22 -2.39 20.24
CA ILE A 90 9.84 -2.22 18.84
C ILE A 90 11.03 -2.72 18.02
N ARG A 91 10.96 -3.97 17.58
CA ARG A 91 11.94 -4.54 16.66
C ARG A 91 11.72 -3.86 15.32
N ASP A 92 12.54 -2.83 15.08
CA ASP A 92 12.72 -2.22 13.78
C ASP A 92 13.20 -3.34 12.83
N ASP A 93 12.29 -3.87 12.02
CA ASP A 93 12.53 -4.99 11.11
C ASP A 93 13.35 -4.50 9.91
N GLN A 94 14.57 -4.04 10.20
CA GLN A 94 15.59 -3.64 9.21
C GLN A 94 15.75 -4.70 8.13
N GLU A 95 15.59 -5.98 8.49
CA GLU A 95 15.61 -7.10 7.55
C GLU A 95 14.47 -7.02 6.52
N THR A 96 13.27 -6.63 6.94
CA THR A 96 12.12 -6.43 6.05
C THR A 96 12.38 -5.24 5.11
N LEU A 97 12.94 -4.14 5.63
CA LEU A 97 13.31 -2.98 4.83
C LEU A 97 14.37 -3.33 3.77
N GLU A 98 15.41 -4.08 4.14
CA GLU A 98 16.45 -4.53 3.22
C GLU A 98 15.93 -5.52 2.17
N LYS A 99 15.00 -6.41 2.53
CA LYS A 99 14.33 -7.29 1.56
C LYS A 99 13.51 -6.51 0.53
N ILE A 100 12.79 -5.47 0.96
CA ILE A 100 12.02 -4.59 0.07
C ILE A 100 12.97 -3.84 -0.88
N LYS A 101 14.04 -3.23 -0.37
CA LYS A 101 15.05 -2.55 -1.21
C LYS A 101 15.66 -3.50 -2.26
N LYS A 102 15.95 -4.75 -1.87
CA LYS A 102 16.49 -5.75 -2.79
C LYS A 102 15.50 -6.15 -3.87
N LEU A 103 14.21 -6.29 -3.55
CA LEU A 103 13.17 -6.57 -4.53
C LEU A 103 13.01 -5.43 -5.55
N ILE A 104 13.03 -4.17 -5.09
CA ILE A 104 12.99 -2.99 -5.96
C ILE A 104 14.18 -3.00 -6.93
N SER A 105 15.40 -3.22 -6.42
CA SER A 105 16.61 -3.29 -7.26
C SER A 105 16.54 -4.41 -8.32
N LEU A 106 15.89 -5.53 -8.02
CA LEU A 106 15.70 -6.62 -8.98
C LEU A 106 14.68 -6.26 -10.08
N CYS A 107 13.63 -5.50 -9.74
CA CYS A 107 12.69 -4.96 -10.72
C CYS A 107 13.37 -3.98 -11.67
N ASP A 108 14.21 -3.07 -11.16
CA ASP A 108 14.97 -2.12 -11.98
C ASP A 108 15.90 -2.82 -12.98
N ARG A 109 16.57 -3.91 -12.54
CA ARG A 109 17.44 -4.71 -13.42
C ARG A 109 16.67 -5.49 -14.49
N GLY A 110 15.40 -5.82 -14.23
CA GLY A 110 14.50 -6.43 -15.21
C GLY A 110 14.04 -5.44 -16.28
N LEU A 111 13.83 -4.17 -15.90
CA LEU A 111 13.44 -3.09 -16.82
C LEU A 111 14.60 -2.61 -17.71
N THR A 112 15.85 -2.79 -17.30
CA THR A 112 17.04 -2.44 -18.11
C THR A 112 17.45 -3.51 -19.13
N LYS A 113 16.80 -4.69 -19.13
CA LYS A 113 17.05 -5.73 -20.13
C LYS A 113 15.91 -5.78 -21.14
N HIS A 114 15.89 -4.80 -22.02
CA HIS A 114 15.44 -5.04 -23.39
C HIS A 114 16.68 -5.27 -24.28
N PRO A 115 16.57 -6.10 -25.34
CA PRO A 115 17.67 -6.41 -26.24
C PRO A 115 18.24 -5.17 -26.95
#